data_AF-X1BYW5-F1
#
_entry.id   AF-X1BYW5-F1
#
_cell.length_a   1.000
_cell.length_b   1.000
_cell.length_c   1.000
_cell.angle_alpha   90.00
_cell.angle_beta   90.00
_cell.angle_gamma   90.00
#
_symmetry.space_group_name_H-M   'P 1'
#
loop_
_entity.id
_entity.type
_entity.pdbx_description
1 polymer ?
#
loop_
_entity_poly.entity_id
_entity_poly.type
_entity_poly.pdbx_seq_one_letter_code
_entity_poly.pdbx_strand_id
1 'polypeptide(L)'
;NNNCDIPKSLKILKRHPGVSKIVKKIQGEYEKGRVTVISNKEMRHYCHKYIPELFMSRFDVLKNKASDMVVHLLEELIENEDISSMDHAKQEPVMERFLGDNPFIQFMYITDTSGRKTTRNICSIVDKAKFETFKLDDDFSNRKWFIGPMKDGDIHVTDFYTSIITGALCITVSGPIRDKNDEIVGILGIDIKFEDLVKMEEEENEI
;
A
#
# COMPACT_ATOMS: atom_id res chain seq x y z
N ASN A 1 -16.14 23.80 -24.28
CA ASN A 1 -16.04 23.53 -22.82
C ASN A 1 -16.38 22.06 -22.59
N ASN A 2 -15.42 21.16 -22.72
CA ASN A 2 -15.60 19.77 -22.32
C ASN A 2 -15.10 19.67 -20.88
N ASN A 3 -16.04 19.71 -19.94
CA ASN A 3 -15.74 19.55 -18.52
C ASN A 3 -15.54 18.06 -18.27
N CYS A 4 -14.33 17.55 -18.54
CA CYS A 4 -13.94 16.25 -18.01
C CYS A 4 -13.84 16.43 -16.49
N ASP A 5 -14.72 15.78 -15.74
CA ASP A 5 -14.67 15.69 -14.28
C ASP A 5 -13.48 14.83 -13.86
N ILE A 6 -12.29 15.42 -13.98
CA ILE A 6 -11.03 14.83 -13.54
C ILE A 6 -10.92 15.08 -12.03
N PRO A 7 -10.60 14.06 -11.21
CA PRO A 7 -10.35 14.21 -9.78
C PRO A 7 -9.39 15.38 -9.51
N LYS A 8 -9.61 16.16 -8.45
CA LYS A 8 -8.76 17.34 -8.13
C LYS A 8 -7.27 16.98 -8.03
N SER A 9 -6.96 15.77 -7.59
CA SER A 9 -5.59 15.22 -7.51
C SER A 9 -4.89 15.08 -8.87
N LEU A 10 -5.64 14.99 -9.97
CA LEU A 10 -5.13 14.81 -11.34
C LEU A 10 -5.24 16.11 -12.18
N LYS A 11 -5.69 17.23 -11.59
CA LYS A 11 -5.78 18.51 -12.28
C LYS A 11 -4.42 19.21 -12.32
N ILE A 12 -3.90 19.43 -13.52
CA ILE A 12 -2.65 20.16 -13.72
C ILE A 12 -2.90 21.62 -14.06
N LEU A 13 -2.23 22.51 -13.31
CA LEU A 13 -2.20 23.94 -13.59
C LEU A 13 -1.31 24.22 -14.80
N LYS A 14 -1.68 25.19 -15.63
CA LYS A 14 -0.85 25.65 -16.77
C LYS A 14 0.56 26.10 -16.36
N ARG A 15 0.73 26.51 -15.10
CA ARG A 15 2.01 26.95 -14.51
C ARG A 15 2.91 25.78 -14.11
N HIS A 16 2.48 24.53 -14.30
CA HIS A 16 3.28 23.36 -13.97
C HIS A 16 4.61 23.36 -14.76
N PRO A 17 5.77 23.16 -14.12
CA PRO A 17 7.06 23.20 -14.80
C PRO A 17 7.16 22.22 -15.98
N GLY A 18 6.52 21.06 -15.87
CA GLY A 18 6.46 20.08 -16.95
C GLY A 18 5.67 20.55 -18.16
N VAL A 19 4.57 21.31 -17.96
CA VAL A 19 3.80 21.91 -19.08
C VAL A 19 4.68 22.89 -19.84
N SER A 20 5.41 23.74 -19.13
CA SER A 20 6.36 24.67 -19.75
C SER A 20 7.46 23.96 -20.57
N LYS A 21 7.96 22.81 -20.09
CA LYS A 21 8.94 21.99 -20.83
C LYS A 21 8.33 21.37 -22.09
N ILE A 22 7.10 20.87 -22.01
CA ILE A 22 6.37 20.33 -23.17
C ILE A 22 6.16 21.41 -24.23
N VAL A 23 5.69 22.60 -23.84
CA VAL A 23 5.50 23.73 -24.75
C VAL A 23 6.81 24.09 -25.45
N LYS A 24 7.92 24.23 -24.71
CA LYS A 24 9.24 24.51 -25.30
C LYS A 24 9.69 23.42 -26.27
N LYS A 25 9.44 22.14 -25.95
CA LYS A 25 9.80 21.02 -26.81
C LYS A 25 9.00 21.03 -28.12
N ILE A 26 7.69 21.26 -28.05
CA ILE A 26 6.80 21.36 -29.22
C ILE A 26 7.19 22.55 -30.08
N GLN A 27 7.38 23.72 -29.48
CA GLN A 27 7.80 24.93 -30.17
C GLN A 27 9.11 24.72 -30.94
N GLY A 28 10.10 24.11 -30.29
CA GLY A 28 11.38 23.79 -30.92
C GLY A 28 11.32 22.74 -32.03
N GLU A 29 10.23 21.98 -32.18
CA GLU A 29 10.01 21.10 -33.34
C GLU A 29 9.45 21.86 -34.54
N TYR A 30 8.50 22.78 -34.32
CA TYR A 30 8.00 23.67 -35.36
C TYR A 30 9.08 24.62 -35.87
N GLU A 31 9.94 25.14 -34.99
CA GLU A 31 11.11 25.96 -35.38
C GLU A 31 12.11 25.20 -36.26
N LYS A 32 12.15 23.87 -36.16
CA LYS A 32 12.98 22.99 -37.02
C LYS A 32 12.29 22.60 -38.33
N GLY A 33 11.16 23.23 -38.66
CA GLY A 33 10.45 23.01 -39.92
C GLY A 33 9.39 21.91 -39.87
N ARG A 34 8.97 21.46 -38.68
CA ARG A 34 7.78 20.57 -38.59
C ARG A 34 6.55 21.33 -39.08
N VAL A 35 5.73 20.67 -39.90
CA VAL A 35 4.45 21.21 -40.43
C VAL A 35 3.25 20.35 -40.05
N THR A 36 3.48 19.22 -39.39
CA THR A 36 2.44 18.30 -38.92
C THR A 36 2.03 18.61 -37.49
N VAL A 37 0.77 18.33 -37.15
CA VAL A 37 0.29 18.40 -35.77
C VAL A 37 1.03 17.39 -34.88
N ILE A 38 1.15 17.70 -33.59
CA ILE A 38 1.63 16.72 -32.60
C ILE A 38 0.53 15.67 -32.40
N SER A 39 0.86 14.41 -32.65
CA SER A 39 -0.08 13.30 -32.44
C SER A 39 -0.31 13.02 -30.95
N ASN A 40 -1.39 12.30 -30.63
CA ASN A 40 -1.66 11.83 -29.27
C ASN A 40 -0.51 10.97 -28.71
N LYS A 41 0.16 10.18 -29.55
CA LYS A 41 1.30 9.34 -29.15
C LYS A 41 2.50 10.20 -28.73
N GLU A 42 2.80 11.25 -29.48
CA GLU A 42 3.90 12.19 -29.18
C GLU A 42 3.60 13.03 -27.95
N MET A 43 2.37 13.56 -27.84
CA MET A 43 1.93 14.26 -26.64
C MET A 43 2.05 13.37 -25.40
N ARG A 44 1.59 12.12 -25.49
CA ARG A 44 1.71 11.15 -24.40
C ARG A 44 3.17 10.89 -24.03
N HIS A 45 4.06 10.76 -25.02
CA HIS A 45 5.50 10.62 -24.78
C HIS A 45 6.08 11.84 -24.03
N TYR A 46 5.74 13.07 -24.42
CA TYR A 46 6.20 14.26 -23.71
C TYR A 46 5.62 14.37 -22.29
N CYS A 47 4.35 14.02 -22.11
CA CYS A 47 3.74 13.96 -20.79
C CYS A 47 4.47 12.95 -19.91
N HIS A 48 4.72 11.72 -20.36
CA HIS A 48 5.50 10.74 -19.59
C HIS A 48 6.90 11.25 -19.22
N LYS A 49 7.54 12.00 -20.11
CA LYS A 49 8.90 12.52 -19.90
C LYS A 49 8.97 13.72 -18.95
N TYR A 50 8.00 14.62 -19.01
CA TYR A 50 8.05 15.92 -18.33
C TYR A 50 7.04 16.09 -17.20
N ILE A 51 6.04 15.22 -17.13
CA ILE A 51 4.98 15.18 -16.12
C ILE A 51 4.66 13.69 -15.80
N PRO A 52 5.64 12.91 -15.32
CA PRO A 52 5.46 11.48 -15.04
C PRO A 52 4.35 11.20 -14.01
N GLU A 53 4.11 12.11 -13.07
CA GLU A 53 3.11 12.01 -11.99
C GLU A 53 1.64 11.95 -12.46
N LEU A 54 1.37 12.26 -13.73
CA LEU A 54 0.04 12.03 -14.32
C LEU A 54 -0.29 10.56 -14.55
N PHE A 55 0.73 9.71 -14.60
CA PHE A 55 0.58 8.33 -14.97
C PHE A 55 0.77 7.48 -13.74
N MET A 56 -0.18 6.57 -13.49
CA MET A 56 0.06 5.48 -12.58
C MET A 56 1.31 4.72 -13.04
N SER A 57 2.22 4.49 -12.10
CA SER A 57 3.37 3.66 -12.34
C SER A 57 2.91 2.22 -12.61
N ARG A 58 3.69 1.47 -13.40
CA ARG A 58 3.48 0.00 -13.47
C ARG A 58 3.58 -0.64 -12.09
N PHE A 59 4.38 -0.04 -11.20
CA PHE A 59 4.46 -0.44 -9.80
C PHE A 59 3.14 -0.22 -9.06
N ASP A 60 2.39 0.86 -9.33
CA ASP A 60 1.10 1.11 -8.67
C ASP A 60 0.05 0.10 -9.14
N VAL A 61 0.06 -0.25 -10.43
CA VAL A 61 -0.84 -1.28 -10.96
C VAL A 61 -0.53 -2.63 -10.33
N LEU A 62 0.75 -3.00 -10.27
CA LEU A 62 1.19 -4.26 -9.66
C LEU A 62 0.91 -4.29 -8.16
N LYS A 63 1.15 -3.18 -7.45
CA LYS A 63 0.79 -2.99 -6.05
C LYS A 63 -0.68 -3.25 -5.81
N ASN A 64 -1.55 -2.58 -6.56
CA ASN A 64 -3.00 -2.68 -6.35
C ASN A 64 -3.46 -4.13 -6.53
N LYS A 65 -3.11 -4.75 -7.65
CA LYS A 65 -3.46 -6.14 -7.92
C LYS A 65 -2.98 -7.11 -6.84
N ALA A 66 -1.69 -7.00 -6.50
CA ALA A 66 -1.07 -7.86 -5.50
C ALA A 66 -1.70 -7.65 -4.11
N SER A 67 -2.12 -6.42 -3.80
CA SER A 67 -2.73 -6.09 -2.51
C SER A 67 -4.20 -6.49 -2.41
N ASP A 68 -4.94 -6.56 -3.52
CA ASP A 68 -6.37 -6.92 -3.53
C ASP A 68 -6.59 -8.30 -2.86
N MET A 69 -5.74 -9.29 -3.17
CA MET A 69 -5.77 -10.59 -2.51
C MET A 69 -5.60 -10.47 -0.99
N VAL A 70 -4.65 -9.66 -0.53
CA VAL A 70 -4.35 -9.54 0.90
C VAL A 70 -5.39 -8.73 1.65
N VAL A 71 -6.04 -7.78 0.97
CA VAL A 71 -7.21 -7.09 1.50
C VAL A 71 -8.31 -8.10 1.82
N HIS A 72 -8.62 -9.02 0.90
CA HIS A 72 -9.62 -10.07 1.15
C HIS A 72 -9.23 -11.01 2.30
N LEU A 73 -7.96 -11.44 2.36
CA LEU A 73 -7.48 -12.26 3.47
C LEU A 73 -7.55 -11.51 4.81
N LEU A 74 -7.32 -10.19 4.80
CA LEU A 74 -7.43 -9.36 5.99
C LEU A 74 -8.89 -9.19 6.42
N GLU A 75 -9.83 -9.02 5.50
CA GLU A 75 -11.27 -8.95 5.77
C GLU A 75 -11.75 -10.19 6.55
N GLU A 76 -11.39 -11.39 6.09
CA GLU A 76 -11.72 -12.64 6.78
C GLU A 76 -11.07 -12.72 8.17
N LEU A 77 -9.85 -12.20 8.30
CA LEU A 77 -9.09 -12.27 9.55
C LEU A 77 -9.66 -11.31 10.62
N ILE A 78 -10.07 -10.09 10.25
CA ILE A 78 -10.65 -9.12 11.21
C ILE A 78 -12.05 -9.52 11.69
N GLU A 79 -12.77 -10.33 10.91
CA GLU A 79 -14.07 -10.90 11.29
C GLU A 79 -13.96 -12.09 12.26
N ASN A 80 -12.74 -12.62 12.47
CA ASN A 80 -12.53 -13.74 13.38
C ASN A 80 -12.83 -13.35 14.85
N GLU A 81 -13.65 -14.16 15.54
CA GLU A 81 -14.05 -13.88 16.93
C GLU A 81 -12.85 -13.77 17.89
N ASP A 82 -11.81 -14.57 17.70
CA ASP A 82 -10.59 -14.52 18.52
C ASP A 82 -9.74 -13.28 18.22
N ILE A 83 -9.80 -12.74 16.98
CA ILE A 83 -9.16 -11.47 16.63
C ILE A 83 -9.92 -10.30 17.23
N SER A 84 -11.25 -10.28 17.06
CA SER A 84 -12.13 -9.23 17.59
C SER A 84 -12.17 -9.17 19.11
N SER A 85 -11.81 -10.25 19.82
CA SER A 85 -11.86 -10.29 21.28
C SER A 85 -10.83 -9.40 21.97
N MET A 86 -9.81 -8.90 21.24
CA MET A 86 -8.70 -8.13 21.80
C MET A 86 -7.97 -8.83 22.96
N ASP A 87 -8.02 -10.17 22.98
CA ASP A 87 -7.34 -11.02 23.95
C ASP A 87 -6.10 -11.63 23.29
N HIS A 88 -4.92 -11.10 23.60
CA HIS A 88 -3.67 -11.51 22.96
C HIS A 88 -3.44 -13.04 23.02
N ALA A 89 -3.89 -13.72 24.07
CA ALA A 89 -3.73 -15.17 24.21
C ALA A 89 -4.54 -15.97 23.16
N LYS A 90 -5.62 -15.37 22.63
CA LYS A 90 -6.44 -15.93 21.55
C LYS A 90 -6.03 -15.41 20.17
N GLN A 91 -5.66 -14.13 20.10
CA GLN A 91 -5.22 -13.49 18.85
C GLN A 91 -3.94 -14.11 18.30
N GLU A 92 -2.93 -14.30 19.16
CA GLU A 92 -1.61 -14.73 18.71
C GLU A 92 -1.62 -16.10 18.00
N PRO A 93 -2.30 -17.16 18.48
CA PRO A 93 -2.42 -18.42 17.76
C PRO A 93 -3.06 -18.30 16.37
N VAL A 94 -4.08 -17.45 16.23
CA VAL A 94 -4.75 -17.21 14.94
C VAL A 94 -3.79 -16.52 13.97
N MET A 95 -3.08 -15.48 14.44
CA MET A 95 -2.07 -14.77 13.66
C MET A 95 -0.93 -15.69 13.24
N GLU A 96 -0.46 -16.59 14.11
CA GLU A 96 0.60 -17.54 13.77
C GLU A 96 0.18 -18.54 12.71
N ARG A 97 -1.04 -19.07 12.80
CA ARG A 97 -1.60 -19.95 11.78
C ARG A 97 -1.71 -19.21 10.44
N PHE A 98 -2.26 -18.00 10.46
CA PHE A 98 -2.40 -17.17 9.27
C PHE A 98 -1.05 -16.86 8.62
N LEU A 99 -0.02 -16.54 9.42
CA LEU A 99 1.33 -16.34 8.92
C LEU A 99 1.92 -17.63 8.31
N GLY A 100 1.63 -18.79 8.90
CA GLY A 100 2.06 -20.10 8.38
C GLY A 100 1.44 -20.44 7.02
N ASP A 101 0.17 -20.08 6.82
CA ASP A 101 -0.56 -20.31 5.58
C ASP A 101 -0.17 -19.29 4.48
N ASN A 102 0.45 -18.16 4.84
CA ASN A 102 0.75 -17.04 3.94
C ASN A 102 2.22 -16.59 4.03
N PRO A 103 3.18 -17.28 3.37
CA PRO A 103 4.61 -17.05 3.53
C PRO A 103 5.12 -15.71 2.99
N PHE A 104 4.34 -14.99 2.18
CA PHE A 104 4.63 -13.62 1.73
C PHE A 104 4.51 -12.59 2.87
N ILE A 105 3.86 -12.96 3.98
CA ILE A 105 3.74 -12.13 5.18
C ILE A 105 5.05 -12.15 5.95
N GLN A 106 5.58 -10.97 6.20
CA GLN A 106 6.80 -10.79 6.97
C GLN A 106 6.52 -10.60 8.45
N PHE A 107 5.51 -9.79 8.76
CA PHE A 107 5.25 -9.34 10.12
C PHE A 107 3.77 -8.99 10.31
N MET A 108 3.21 -9.42 11.44
CA MET A 108 1.85 -9.10 11.86
C MET A 108 1.84 -8.57 13.28
N TYR A 109 0.97 -7.60 13.53
CA TYR A 109 0.83 -6.96 14.82
C TYR A 109 -0.57 -6.38 15.00
N ILE A 110 -1.04 -6.36 16.25
CA ILE A 110 -2.28 -5.68 16.63
C ILE A 110 -1.96 -4.54 17.58
N THR A 111 -2.64 -3.41 17.40
CA THR A 111 -2.59 -2.29 18.33
C THR A 111 -3.94 -2.02 18.96
N ASP A 112 -3.94 -1.43 20.15
CA ASP A 112 -5.12 -0.78 20.71
C ASP A 112 -5.47 0.51 19.94
N THR A 113 -6.57 1.16 20.33
CA THR A 113 -7.02 2.44 19.74
C THR A 113 -6.10 3.62 20.00
N SER A 114 -5.10 3.48 20.88
CA SER A 114 -4.06 4.47 21.13
C SER A 114 -2.81 4.23 20.27
N GLY A 115 -2.81 3.19 19.43
CA GLY A 115 -1.66 2.80 18.61
C GLY A 115 -0.60 2.02 19.35
N ARG A 116 -0.89 1.53 20.57
CA ARG A 116 0.04 0.69 21.32
C ARG A 116 -0.12 -0.77 20.98
N LYS A 117 1.00 -1.45 20.71
CA LYS A 117 1.00 -2.87 20.36
C LYS A 117 0.53 -3.73 21.52
N THR A 118 -0.43 -4.63 21.26
CA THR A 118 -1.02 -5.52 22.26
C THR A 118 -0.52 -6.96 22.16
N THR A 119 0.01 -7.36 21.01
CA THR A 119 0.53 -8.71 20.75
C THR A 119 2.06 -8.74 20.76
N ARG A 120 2.65 -9.93 20.96
CA ARG A 120 4.08 -10.11 20.67
C ARG A 120 4.38 -9.98 19.17
N ASN A 121 5.66 -10.06 18.83
CA ASN A 121 6.09 -10.03 17.43
C ASN A 121 5.70 -11.35 16.74
N ILE A 122 4.75 -11.30 15.80
CA ILE A 122 4.37 -12.45 14.96
C ILE A 122 5.06 -12.29 13.61
N CYS A 123 6.11 -13.06 13.37
CA CYS A 123 6.95 -12.97 12.17
C CYS A 123 7.35 -14.35 11.67
N SER A 124 7.82 -14.42 10.41
CA SER A 124 8.35 -15.64 9.83
C SER A 124 9.56 -16.17 10.62
N ILE A 125 9.67 -17.50 10.73
CA ILE A 125 10.73 -18.17 11.49
C ILE A 125 12.14 -17.79 11.01
N VAL A 126 12.28 -17.47 9.73
CA VAL A 126 13.55 -17.06 9.10
C VAL A 126 14.00 -15.68 9.58
N ASP A 127 13.04 -14.80 9.89
CA ASP A 127 13.32 -13.43 10.32
C ASP A 127 13.20 -13.27 11.85
N LYS A 128 12.77 -14.30 12.59
CA LYS A 128 12.55 -14.29 14.05
C LYS A 128 13.73 -13.71 14.84
N ALA A 129 14.97 -14.11 14.53
CA ALA A 129 16.16 -13.60 15.21
C ALA A 129 16.40 -12.09 14.99
N LYS A 130 15.98 -11.55 13.84
CA LYS A 130 16.08 -10.12 13.52
C LYS A 130 15.02 -9.31 14.25
N PHE A 131 13.83 -9.89 14.45
CA PHE A 131 12.72 -9.24 15.18
C PHE A 131 12.86 -9.35 16.71
N GLU A 132 13.63 -10.29 17.25
CA GLU A 132 13.92 -10.39 18.69
C GLU A 132 14.90 -9.32 19.18
N THR A 133 15.82 -8.88 18.31
CA THR A 133 16.82 -7.86 18.63
C THR A 133 16.34 -6.43 18.40
N PHE A 134 15.29 -6.26 17.58
CA PHE A 134 14.69 -4.96 17.28
C PHE A 134 13.52 -4.69 18.23
N LYS A 135 13.69 -3.75 19.18
CA LYS A 135 12.57 -3.20 19.94
C LYS A 135 11.75 -2.34 18.98
N LEU A 136 10.72 -2.94 18.40
CA LEU A 136 9.69 -2.20 17.68
C LEU A 136 9.11 -1.13 18.61
N ASP A 137 8.94 0.07 18.08
CA ASP A 137 8.30 1.19 18.78
C ASP A 137 6.99 0.70 19.41
N ASP A 138 6.82 0.86 20.72
CA ASP A 138 5.58 0.45 21.40
C ASP A 138 4.40 1.38 21.05
N ASP A 139 4.66 2.50 20.35
CA ASP A 139 3.66 3.48 19.90
C ASP A 139 3.73 3.66 18.37
N PHE A 140 2.63 3.32 17.71
CA PHE A 140 2.44 3.45 16.26
C PHE A 140 1.39 4.49 15.87
N SER A 141 0.93 5.33 16.80
CA SER A 141 -0.14 6.31 16.57
C SER A 141 0.16 7.31 15.45
N ASN A 142 1.44 7.53 15.12
CA ASN A 142 1.89 8.42 14.05
C ASN A 142 2.04 7.73 12.67
N ARG A 143 1.83 6.42 12.59
CA ARG A 143 2.04 5.65 11.37
C ARG A 143 0.84 5.73 10.43
N LYS A 144 1.10 5.82 9.12
CA LYS A 144 0.05 5.94 8.10
C LYS A 144 -0.92 4.77 8.11
N TRP A 145 -0.42 3.54 8.30
CA TRP A 145 -1.24 2.33 8.39
C TRP A 145 -2.14 2.32 9.63
N PHE A 146 -1.81 3.08 10.68
CA PHE A 146 -2.68 3.23 11.84
C PHE A 146 -3.70 4.36 11.63
N ILE A 147 -3.22 5.51 11.17
CA ILE A 147 -4.03 6.72 10.99
C ILE A 147 -5.14 6.52 9.95
N GLY A 148 -4.87 5.81 8.86
CA GLY A 148 -5.86 5.57 7.79
C GLY A 148 -7.12 4.88 8.31
N PRO A 149 -7.02 3.62 8.76
CA PRO A 149 -8.15 2.87 9.31
C PRO A 149 -8.83 3.55 10.50
N MET A 150 -8.08 4.22 11.38
CA MET A 150 -8.67 4.97 12.50
C MET A 150 -9.48 6.19 12.05
N LYS A 151 -9.22 6.74 10.87
CA LYS A 151 -9.85 7.97 10.38
C LYS A 151 -11.15 7.71 9.65
N ASP A 152 -11.20 6.69 8.79
CA ASP A 152 -12.35 6.38 7.95
C ASP A 152 -13.00 5.02 8.23
N GLY A 153 -12.33 4.15 9.00
CA GLY A 153 -12.87 2.83 9.35
C GLY A 153 -12.76 1.80 8.25
N ASP A 154 -11.96 2.05 7.21
CA ASP A 154 -11.74 1.14 6.08
C ASP A 154 -10.38 0.44 6.17
N ILE A 155 -10.15 -0.54 5.29
CA ILE A 155 -8.84 -1.16 5.09
C ILE A 155 -7.95 -0.23 4.26
N HIS A 156 -6.68 -0.11 4.66
CA HIS A 156 -5.69 0.72 3.99
C HIS A 156 -4.48 -0.09 3.55
N VAL A 157 -3.92 0.30 2.40
CA VAL A 157 -2.65 -0.22 1.88
C VAL A 157 -1.65 0.94 1.79
N THR A 158 -0.52 0.84 2.50
CA THR A 158 0.52 1.88 2.45
C THR A 158 1.25 1.89 1.12
N ASP A 159 1.95 2.98 0.83
CA ASP A 159 2.97 2.98 -0.22
C ASP A 159 4.16 2.08 0.12
N PHE A 160 4.97 1.80 -0.89
CA PHE A 160 6.20 1.04 -0.74
C PHE A 160 7.14 1.67 0.29
N TYR A 161 7.71 0.83 1.13
CA TYR A 161 8.80 1.20 2.03
C TYR A 161 9.82 0.07 2.13
N THR A 162 11.02 0.41 2.56
CA THR A 162 12.05 -0.59 2.87
C THR A 162 11.92 -0.96 4.33
N SER A 163 11.72 -2.25 4.62
CA SER A 163 11.73 -2.76 6.00
C SER A 163 13.08 -2.44 6.64
N ILE A 164 13.05 -1.75 7.78
CA ILE A 164 14.27 -1.43 8.55
C ILE A 164 14.93 -2.71 9.07
N ILE A 165 14.13 -3.77 9.28
CA ILE A 165 14.55 -5.02 9.93
C ILE A 165 15.17 -5.98 8.91
N THR A 166 14.56 -6.11 7.73
CA THR A 166 15.01 -7.09 6.72
C THR A 166 15.64 -6.47 5.49
N GLY A 167 15.45 -5.17 5.26
CA GLY A 167 15.85 -4.49 4.02
C GLY A 167 14.96 -4.79 2.82
N ALA A 168 13.91 -5.60 2.98
CA ALA A 168 13.01 -5.97 1.89
C ALA A 168 12.08 -4.82 1.50
N LEU A 169 11.68 -4.77 0.23
CA LEU A 169 10.64 -3.87 -0.25
C LEU A 169 9.27 -4.38 0.21
N CYS A 170 8.56 -3.56 0.97
CA CYS A 170 7.34 -3.94 1.66
C CYS A 170 6.21 -2.96 1.40
N ILE A 171 5.00 -3.46 1.64
CA ILE A 171 3.79 -2.68 1.86
C ILE A 171 3.14 -3.16 3.16
N THR A 172 2.37 -2.29 3.81
CA THR A 172 1.55 -2.67 4.96
C THR A 172 0.09 -2.61 4.52
N VAL A 173 -0.64 -3.71 4.75
CA VAL A 173 -2.10 -3.73 4.69
C VAL A 173 -2.61 -3.71 6.12
N SER A 174 -3.56 -2.84 6.41
CA SER A 174 -4.05 -2.61 7.77
C SER A 174 -5.54 -2.35 7.79
N GLY A 175 -6.23 -2.87 8.80
CA GLY A 175 -7.68 -2.80 8.91
C GLY A 175 -8.14 -2.67 10.36
N PRO A 176 -9.33 -2.09 10.60
CA PRO A 176 -9.87 -1.93 11.94
C PRO A 176 -10.44 -3.25 12.45
N ILE A 177 -10.10 -3.57 13.70
CA ILE A 177 -10.75 -4.62 14.48
C ILE A 177 -11.94 -3.98 15.19
N ARG A 178 -13.12 -4.57 15.03
CA ARG A 178 -14.36 -4.04 15.58
C ARG A 178 -14.97 -4.97 16.62
N ASP A 179 -15.63 -4.39 17.60
CA ASP A 179 -16.43 -5.14 18.57
C ASP A 179 -17.85 -5.42 18.05
N LYS A 180 -18.69 -6.00 18.91
CA LYS A 180 -20.09 -6.34 18.58
C LYS A 180 -20.98 -5.11 18.35
N ASN A 181 -20.52 -3.92 18.73
CA ASN A 181 -21.23 -2.66 18.54
C ASN A 181 -20.70 -1.88 17.32
N ASP A 182 -19.85 -2.52 16.49
CA ASP A 182 -19.17 -1.90 15.35
C ASP A 182 -18.17 -0.81 15.74
N GLU A 183 -17.76 -0.74 17.02
CA GLU A 183 -16.74 0.20 17.50
C GLU A 183 -15.34 -0.33 17.22
N ILE A 184 -14.45 0.54 16.72
CA ILE A 184 -13.05 0.19 16.49
C ILE A 184 -12.36 0.01 17.85
N VAL A 185 -11.91 -1.20 18.14
CA VAL A 185 -11.22 -1.57 19.39
C VAL A 185 -9.72 -1.78 19.21
N GLY A 186 -9.26 -1.89 17.96
CA GLY A 186 -7.86 -2.01 17.63
C GLY A 186 -7.62 -1.96 16.13
N ILE A 187 -6.35 -1.98 15.73
CA ILE A 187 -5.94 -2.05 14.32
C ILE A 187 -5.06 -3.28 14.14
N LEU A 188 -5.35 -4.09 13.13
CA LEU A 188 -4.49 -5.16 12.66
C LEU A 188 -3.63 -4.64 11.51
N GLY A 189 -2.31 -4.79 11.60
CA GLY A 189 -1.36 -4.46 10.55
C GLY A 189 -0.57 -5.69 10.09
N ILE A 190 -0.39 -5.80 8.78
CA ILE A 190 0.32 -6.89 8.12
C ILE A 190 1.34 -6.29 7.15
N ASP A 191 2.62 -6.52 7.42
CA ASP A 191 3.72 -6.14 6.55
C ASP A 191 4.02 -7.29 5.58
N ILE A 192 4.01 -7.00 4.28
CA ILE A 192 4.11 -7.98 3.21
C ILE A 192 5.35 -7.71 2.37
N LYS A 193 6.10 -8.76 2.04
CA LYS A 193 7.20 -8.68 1.07
C LYS A 193 6.59 -8.58 -0.33
N PHE A 194 6.75 -7.43 -0.97
CA PHE A 194 6.12 -7.18 -2.26
C PHE A 194 6.61 -8.15 -3.34
N GLU A 195 7.90 -8.49 -3.34
CA GLU A 195 8.47 -9.44 -4.31
C GLU A 195 7.85 -10.83 -4.21
N ASP A 196 7.53 -11.30 -3.00
CA ASP A 196 6.94 -12.63 -2.80
C ASP A 196 5.45 -12.63 -3.16
N LEU A 197 4.76 -11.53 -2.88
CA LEU A 197 3.36 -11.34 -3.23
C LEU A 197 3.14 -11.36 -4.75
N VAL A 198 4.01 -10.69 -5.51
CA VAL A 198 3.92 -10.66 -6.98
C VAL A 198 4.15 -12.04 -7.60
N LYS A 199 5.10 -12.82 -7.08
CA LYS A 199 5.36 -14.18 -7.59
C LYS A 199 4.17 -15.10 -7.39
N MET A 200 3.47 -14.96 -6.27
CA MET A 200 2.25 -15.73 -6.01
C MET A 200 1.10 -15.35 -6.96
N GLU A 201 0.90 -14.05 -7.22
CA GLU A 201 -0.15 -13.59 -8.16
C GLU A 201 0.11 -14.09 -9.59
N GLU A 202 1.37 -14.18 -10.02
CA GLU A 202 1.71 -14.72 -11.34
C GLU A 202 1.36 -16.22 -11.46
N GLU A 203 1.59 -17.03 -10.43
CA GLU A 203 1.25 -18.45 -10.43
C GLU A 203 -0.26 -18.70 -10.48
N GLU A 204 -1.09 -17.89 -9.79
CA GLU A 204 -2.55 -18.04 -9.80
C GLU A 204 -3.18 -17.66 -11.15
N ASN A 205 -2.57 -16.76 -11.92
CA ASN A 205 -3.07 -16.34 -13.23
C ASN A 205 -2.68 -17.31 -14.38
N GLU A 206 -1.80 -18.28 -14.12
CA GLU A 206 -1.34 -19.28 -15.10
C GLU A 206 -2.10 -20.62 -15.01
N ILE A 207 -3.08 -20.74 -14.09
CA ILE A 207 -3.93 -21.92 -13.86
C ILE A 207 -5.34 -21.70 -14.40
#